data_AF-A0A8S1KMU8-F1
#
_entry.id   AF-A0A8S1KMU8-F1
#
_cell.length_a   1.000
_cell.length_b   1.000
_cell.length_c   1.000
_cell.angle_alpha   90.00
_cell.angle_beta   90.00
_cell.angle_gamma   90.00
#
_symmetry.space_group_name_H-M   'P 1'
#
loop_
_entity.id
_entity.type
_entity.pdbx_description
1 polymer ?
#
loop_
_entity_poly.entity_id
_entity_poly.type
_entity_poly.pdbx_seq_one_letter_code
_entity_poly.pdbx_strand_id
1 'polypeptide(L)'
;MLFAKQQDYNPIEQYQPTSFNYGSGIYTPQKPKIVYNNGIINQQPRTRAEREYQKEIEIKSAGPRIQQNYSQKDDMKSLLHSPMPDTTLFQAERDRFAKDFAAEDKQQREMQYKLKQLSYESRRLANLQRDGILWQRNEEYLLKDEQRRQYHSEQFTRGKRNTNGLAYNPITLEYAQNEAGQALKRYDELHQVRKFVRAKNLDTRANCGFNVLSGQERQGVDYIVPDELKPDYQQRVRDLQNQLNLKHYALQQQIFQ
;
A
#
# COMPACT_ATOMS: atom_id res chain seq x y z
N MET A 1 11.19 -4.27 -55.60
CA MET A 1 9.73 -4.06 -55.75
C MET A 1 9.03 -4.94 -54.72
N LEU A 2 8.12 -4.36 -53.92
CA LEU A 2 6.99 -5.00 -53.19
C LEU A 2 7.41 -6.06 -52.14
N PHE A 3 7.12 -5.96 -50.84
CA PHE A 3 5.83 -5.66 -50.22
C PHE A 3 5.98 -5.03 -48.82
N ALA A 4 5.12 -4.06 -48.56
CA ALA A 4 4.81 -3.53 -47.25
C ALA A 4 3.91 -4.50 -46.45
N LYS A 5 3.97 -4.42 -45.12
CA LYS A 5 2.81 -4.24 -44.24
C LYS A 5 3.28 -3.96 -42.81
N GLN A 6 3.17 -2.67 -42.44
CA GLN A 6 3.05 -2.23 -41.05
C GLN A 6 1.74 -2.79 -40.49
N GLN A 7 1.75 -3.27 -39.25
CA GLN A 7 0.54 -3.46 -38.46
C GLN A 7 0.70 -2.63 -37.19
N ASP A 8 -0.10 -1.57 -37.16
CA ASP A 8 -0.22 -0.62 -36.08
C ASP A 8 -0.97 -1.25 -34.90
N TYR A 9 -0.39 -1.06 -33.71
CA TYR A 9 -1.02 -0.71 -32.43
C TYR A 9 -2.49 -1.11 -32.20
N ASN A 10 -2.73 -2.09 -31.31
CA ASN A 10 -4.05 -2.37 -30.71
C ASN A 10 -4.04 -2.01 -29.20
N PRO A 11 -4.88 -1.08 -28.71
CA PRO A 11 -5.00 -0.79 -27.29
C PRO A 11 -6.05 -1.70 -26.62
N ILE A 12 -5.60 -2.39 -25.57
CA ILE A 12 -6.35 -2.75 -24.34
C ILE A 12 -7.74 -3.37 -24.57
N GLU A 13 -7.79 -4.70 -24.62
CA GLU A 13 -9.02 -5.48 -24.47
C GLU A 13 -9.63 -5.26 -23.08
N GLN A 14 -10.81 -4.63 -23.03
CA GLN A 14 -11.65 -4.61 -21.85
C GLN A 14 -12.34 -5.97 -21.69
N TYR A 15 -12.06 -6.64 -20.59
CA TYR A 15 -12.70 -7.90 -20.21
C TYR A 15 -14.19 -7.68 -19.95
N GLN A 16 -15.07 -8.35 -20.72
CA GLN A 16 -16.51 -8.43 -20.43
C GLN A 16 -16.86 -9.91 -20.21
N PRO A 17 -17.36 -10.32 -19.02
CA PRO A 17 -17.78 -11.70 -18.83
C PRO A 17 -19.12 -11.96 -19.54
N THR A 18 -19.08 -12.88 -20.49
CA THR A 18 -20.25 -13.46 -21.17
C THR A 18 -21.03 -14.38 -20.24
N SER A 19 -22.30 -14.09 -19.95
CA SER A 19 -23.23 -15.06 -19.37
C SER A 19 -24.13 -15.66 -20.45
N PHE A 20 -23.65 -16.74 -21.07
CA PHE A 20 -24.52 -17.66 -21.81
C PHE A 20 -25.15 -18.65 -20.84
N ASN A 21 -26.48 -18.70 -20.78
CA ASN A 21 -27.21 -19.84 -20.22
C ASN A 21 -28.23 -20.31 -21.26
N TYR A 22 -27.96 -21.46 -21.87
CA TYR A 22 -28.89 -22.16 -22.75
C TYR A 22 -29.71 -23.14 -21.89
N GLY A 23 -31.03 -22.96 -21.87
CA GLY A 23 -31.98 -23.87 -21.24
C GLY A 23 -33.22 -24.01 -22.10
N SER A 24 -33.33 -25.15 -22.77
CA SER A 24 -34.40 -25.59 -23.66
C SER A 24 -35.71 -25.91 -22.93
N GLY A 25 -36.85 -25.55 -23.52
CA GLY A 25 -38.03 -26.43 -23.56
C GLY A 25 -39.39 -25.86 -23.12
N ILE A 26 -40.35 -25.98 -24.06
CA ILE A 26 -41.82 -26.05 -23.94
C ILE A 26 -42.58 -24.72 -24.15
N TYR A 27 -43.01 -24.50 -25.40
CA TYR A 27 -44.00 -23.49 -25.77
C TYR A 27 -45.41 -24.00 -25.41
N THR A 28 -46.04 -23.37 -24.42
CA THR A 28 -47.49 -23.43 -24.24
C THR A 28 -48.07 -22.08 -24.66
N PRO A 29 -49.11 -22.01 -25.52
CA PRO A 29 -49.71 -20.73 -25.88
C PRO A 29 -50.39 -20.13 -24.64
N GLN A 30 -49.84 -19.04 -24.11
CA GLN A 30 -50.47 -18.31 -23.00
C GLN A 30 -51.70 -17.58 -23.52
N LYS A 31 -52.85 -17.80 -22.86
CA LYS A 31 -54.04 -16.94 -22.99
C LYS A 31 -53.64 -15.49 -22.69
N PRO A 32 -54.17 -14.46 -23.38
CA PRO A 32 -53.79 -13.08 -23.12
C PRO A 32 -54.13 -12.73 -21.66
N LYS A 33 -53.09 -12.43 -20.88
CA LYS A 33 -53.22 -11.88 -19.53
C LYS A 33 -53.64 -10.42 -19.65
N ILE A 34 -54.76 -10.06 -19.03
CA ILE A 34 -55.10 -8.67 -18.76
C ILE A 34 -54.01 -8.14 -17.82
N VAL A 35 -53.17 -7.24 -18.30
CA VAL A 35 -52.10 -6.64 -17.52
C VAL A 35 -52.70 -5.59 -16.60
N TYR A 36 -52.75 -5.90 -15.30
CA TYR A 36 -52.99 -4.91 -14.26
C TYR A 36 -51.66 -4.27 -13.89
N ASN A 37 -51.42 -3.05 -14.36
CA ASN A 37 -50.32 -2.23 -13.90
C ASN A 37 -50.75 -1.49 -12.61
N ASN A 38 -50.17 -1.89 -11.48
CA ASN A 38 -50.03 -1.07 -10.26
C ASN A 38 -51.28 -0.31 -9.78
N GLY A 39 -52.44 -0.97 -9.65
CA GLY A 39 -53.61 -0.41 -8.96
C GLY A 39 -54.23 0.87 -9.57
N ILE A 40 -53.74 1.32 -10.73
CA ILE A 40 -54.29 2.46 -11.47
C ILE A 40 -55.13 1.87 -12.60
N ILE A 41 -56.45 2.02 -12.49
CA ILE A 41 -57.36 1.64 -13.56
C ILE A 41 -57.06 2.59 -14.73
N ASN A 42 -56.41 2.08 -15.79
CA ASN A 42 -56.23 2.81 -17.03
C ASN A 42 -57.58 2.82 -17.79
N GLN A 43 -58.56 3.55 -17.24
CA GLN A 43 -59.84 3.77 -17.91
C GLN A 43 -59.58 4.71 -19.08
N GLN A 44 -59.98 4.28 -20.28
CA GLN A 44 -59.97 5.18 -21.42
C GLN A 44 -60.80 6.43 -21.09
N PRO A 45 -60.39 7.63 -21.53
CA PRO A 45 -61.15 8.85 -21.28
C PRO A 45 -62.56 8.71 -21.88
N ARG A 46 -63.57 9.03 -21.07
CA ARG A 46 -64.99 8.92 -21.47
C ARG A 46 -65.30 9.75 -22.71
N THR A 47 -66.19 9.23 -23.53
CA THR A 47 -66.67 9.95 -24.70
C THR A 47 -67.48 11.18 -24.30
N ARG A 48 -67.68 12.14 -25.23
CA ARG A 48 -68.47 13.36 -24.97
C ARG A 48 -69.91 13.03 -24.56
N ALA A 49 -70.53 12.05 -25.21
CA ALA A 49 -71.90 11.61 -24.92
C ALA A 49 -72.06 11.06 -23.49
N GLU A 50 -71.11 10.26 -22.99
CA GLU A 50 -71.15 9.74 -21.62
C GLU A 50 -71.02 10.83 -20.55
N ARG A 51 -70.24 11.88 -20.84
CA ARG A 51 -70.10 13.03 -19.92
C ARG A 51 -71.40 13.84 -19.83
N GLU A 52 -72.08 14.05 -20.94
CA GLU A 52 -73.38 14.75 -20.96
C GLU A 52 -74.45 13.96 -20.20
N TYR A 53 -74.51 12.64 -20.39
CA TYR A 53 -75.44 11.77 -19.67
C TYR A 53 -75.22 11.75 -18.15
N GLN A 54 -73.96 11.69 -17.67
CA GLN A 54 -73.69 11.75 -16.24
C GLN A 54 -74.02 13.11 -15.62
N LYS A 55 -73.76 14.20 -16.35
CA LYS A 55 -74.13 15.55 -15.91
C LYS A 55 -75.63 15.67 -15.70
N GLU A 56 -76.44 15.07 -16.58
CA GLU A 56 -77.90 15.04 -16.43
C GLU A 56 -78.36 14.22 -15.21
N ILE A 57 -77.72 13.09 -14.92
CA ILE A 57 -78.01 12.27 -13.74
C ILE A 57 -77.68 13.06 -12.45
N GLU A 58 -76.52 13.71 -12.39
CA GLU A 58 -76.15 14.51 -11.22
C GLU A 58 -77.14 15.64 -10.95
N ILE A 59 -77.52 16.39 -12.00
CA ILE A 59 -78.48 17.49 -11.88
C ILE A 59 -79.84 16.98 -11.39
N LYS A 60 -80.32 15.84 -11.90
CA LYS A 60 -81.60 15.23 -11.48
C LYS A 60 -81.54 14.69 -10.04
N SER A 61 -80.39 14.19 -9.59
CA SER A 61 -80.22 13.61 -8.25
C SER A 61 -79.95 14.65 -7.15
N ALA A 62 -79.44 15.82 -7.50
CA ALA A 62 -79.07 16.87 -6.55
C ALA A 62 -80.24 17.78 -6.12
N GLY A 63 -81.36 17.77 -6.85
CA GLY A 63 -82.47 18.71 -6.68
C GLY A 63 -83.16 18.79 -5.29
N PRO A 64 -83.32 17.70 -4.50
CA PRO A 64 -84.15 17.77 -3.29
C PRO A 64 -83.39 17.80 -1.95
N ARG A 65 -82.06 17.87 -1.90
CA ARG A 65 -81.29 17.75 -0.63
C ARG A 65 -80.92 19.06 0.06
N ILE A 66 -81.24 20.23 -0.51
CA ILE A 66 -80.64 21.51 -0.05
C ILE A 66 -81.49 22.27 0.98
N GLN A 67 -82.68 21.80 1.36
CA GLN A 67 -83.52 22.53 2.32
C GLN A 67 -84.03 21.66 3.48
N GLN A 68 -83.14 21.39 4.45
CA GLN A 68 -83.57 21.00 5.80
C GLN A 68 -82.85 21.86 6.83
N ASN A 69 -83.65 22.65 7.56
CA ASN A 69 -83.25 23.48 8.68
C ASN A 69 -82.66 22.60 9.80
N TYR A 70 -81.40 22.84 10.17
CA TYR A 70 -80.71 22.15 11.27
C TYR A 70 -81.18 22.70 12.63
N SER A 71 -82.18 22.07 13.22
CA SER A 71 -82.38 22.14 14.68
C SER A 71 -81.30 21.25 15.31
N GLN A 72 -80.33 21.83 16.02
CA GLN A 72 -79.33 21.07 16.75
C GLN A 72 -80.03 20.21 17.81
N LYS A 73 -80.09 18.90 17.57
CA LYS A 73 -80.45 17.91 18.59
C LYS A 73 -79.16 17.48 19.28
N ASP A 74 -79.26 17.21 20.57
CA ASP A 74 -78.20 16.71 21.46
C ASP A 74 -77.77 15.28 21.10
N ASP A 75 -77.30 15.07 19.87
CA ASP A 75 -76.66 13.83 19.48
C ASP A 75 -75.19 13.89 19.94
N MET A 76 -74.68 12.81 20.56
CA MET A 76 -73.25 12.70 20.93
C MET A 76 -72.29 13.06 19.78
N LYS A 77 -72.74 12.85 18.54
CA LYS A 77 -72.00 13.19 17.32
C LYS A 77 -71.88 14.70 17.10
N SER A 78 -72.88 15.50 17.47
CA SER A 78 -72.82 16.96 17.34
C SER A 78 -71.88 17.57 18.39
N LEU A 79 -71.89 17.04 19.62
CA LEU A 79 -70.96 17.40 20.70
C LEU A 79 -69.48 17.15 20.34
N LEU A 80 -69.19 16.11 19.55
CA LEU A 80 -67.83 15.81 19.09
C LEU A 80 -67.34 16.80 18.00
N HIS A 81 -68.26 17.32 17.19
CA HIS A 81 -67.93 18.20 16.07
C HIS A 81 -67.98 19.69 16.44
N SER A 82 -68.70 20.05 17.50
CA SER A 82 -68.81 21.43 18.01
C SER A 82 -68.94 21.42 19.53
N PRO A 83 -67.85 21.08 20.25
CA PRO A 83 -67.84 21.03 21.70
C PRO A 83 -68.15 22.40 22.31
N MET A 84 -68.84 22.43 23.45
CA MET A 84 -69.11 23.69 24.15
C MET A 84 -67.85 24.25 24.81
N PRO A 85 -67.68 25.59 24.91
CA PRO A 85 -66.48 26.24 25.47
C PRO A 85 -65.98 25.70 26.82
N ASP A 86 -66.91 25.25 27.66
CA ASP A 86 -66.62 24.76 29.01
C ASP A 86 -66.18 23.29 29.07
N THR A 87 -66.11 22.60 27.92
CA THR A 87 -65.72 21.19 27.84
C THR A 87 -64.24 21.04 27.55
N THR A 88 -63.61 19.96 28.04
CA THR A 88 -62.19 19.64 27.78
C THR A 88 -61.89 19.33 26.31
N LEU A 89 -62.91 19.02 25.53
CA LEU A 89 -62.81 18.79 24.08
C LEU A 89 -62.84 20.10 23.29
N PHE A 90 -63.21 21.22 23.91
CA PHE A 90 -63.23 22.51 23.25
C PHE A 90 -61.83 23.08 23.09
N GLN A 91 -61.49 23.29 21.82
CA GLN A 91 -60.29 24.00 21.42
C GLN A 91 -60.74 25.24 20.64
N ALA A 92 -60.32 26.42 21.11
CA ALA A 92 -60.61 27.65 20.41
C ALA A 92 -60.04 27.59 18.99
N GLU A 93 -60.75 28.13 18.01
CA GLU A 93 -60.37 28.04 16.60
C GLU A 93 -58.97 28.62 16.32
N ARG A 94 -58.57 29.63 17.09
CA ARG A 94 -57.23 30.23 17.05
C ARG A 94 -56.09 29.30 17.51
N ASP A 95 -56.42 28.30 18.32
CA ASP A 95 -55.48 27.34 18.91
C ASP A 95 -55.61 25.97 18.22
N ARG A 96 -56.63 25.78 17.37
CA ARG A 96 -56.88 24.56 16.58
C ARG A 96 -55.81 24.29 15.53
N PHE A 97 -55.19 25.35 15.00
CA PHE A 97 -54.15 25.26 13.99
C PHE A 97 -52.86 25.88 14.50
N ALA A 98 -51.75 25.15 14.37
CA ALA A 98 -50.43 25.68 14.65
C ALA A 98 -50.13 26.83 13.66
N LYS A 99 -50.04 28.06 14.18
CA LYS A 99 -49.81 29.27 13.36
C LYS A 99 -48.43 29.28 12.71
N ASP A 100 -47.46 28.60 13.31
CA ASP A 100 -46.06 28.57 12.88
C ASP A 100 -45.67 27.28 12.15
N PHE A 101 -46.61 26.63 11.46
CA PHE A 101 -46.34 25.43 10.65
C PHE A 101 -45.15 25.61 9.70
N ALA A 102 -45.02 26.82 9.10
CA ALA A 102 -43.91 27.13 8.21
C ALA A 102 -42.53 27.10 8.90
N ALA A 103 -42.46 27.46 10.19
CA ALA A 103 -41.22 27.41 10.95
C ALA A 103 -40.85 25.97 11.31
N GLU A 104 -41.82 25.16 11.72
CA GLU A 104 -41.62 23.73 12.02
C GLU A 104 -41.22 22.94 10.77
N ASP A 105 -41.92 23.12 9.64
CA ASP A 105 -41.59 22.49 8.36
C ASP A 105 -40.18 22.88 7.88
N LYS A 106 -39.80 24.15 8.05
CA LYS A 106 -38.44 24.61 7.76
C LYS A 106 -37.40 23.89 8.63
N GLN A 107 -37.64 23.78 9.94
CA GLN A 107 -36.75 23.05 10.85
C GLN A 107 -36.62 21.58 10.47
N GLN A 108 -37.73 20.92 10.12
CA GLN A 108 -37.72 19.52 9.69
C GLN A 108 -36.91 19.35 8.38
N ARG A 109 -37.10 20.24 7.40
CA ARG A 109 -36.31 20.22 6.15
C ARG A 109 -34.83 20.48 6.39
N GLU A 110 -34.48 21.43 7.26
CA GLU A 110 -33.10 21.70 7.64
C GLU A 110 -32.45 20.50 8.34
N MET A 111 -33.18 19.84 9.24
CA MET A 111 -32.70 18.63 9.92
C MET A 111 -32.47 17.49 8.94
N GLN A 112 -33.42 17.21 8.04
CA GLN A 112 -33.27 16.19 7.01
C GLN A 112 -32.07 16.50 6.09
N TYR A 113 -31.91 17.77 5.71
CA TYR A 113 -30.77 18.21 4.91
C TYR A 113 -29.45 17.98 5.64
N LYS A 114 -29.36 18.35 6.92
CA LYS A 114 -28.16 18.12 7.76
C LYS A 114 -27.82 16.64 7.87
N LEU A 115 -28.81 15.78 8.13
CA LEU A 115 -28.59 14.32 8.20
C LEU A 115 -28.06 13.77 6.87
N LYS A 116 -28.61 14.25 5.75
CA LYS A 116 -28.15 13.87 4.42
C LYS A 116 -26.71 14.33 4.16
N GLN A 117 -26.35 15.55 4.55
CA GLN A 117 -24.99 16.07 4.45
C GLN A 117 -24.01 15.26 5.31
N LEU A 118 -24.36 14.96 6.56
CA LEU A 118 -23.55 14.11 7.43
C LEU A 118 -23.33 12.72 6.84
N SER A 119 -24.36 12.14 6.21
CA SER A 119 -24.26 10.85 5.53
C SER A 119 -23.30 10.89 4.33
N TYR A 120 -23.26 11.99 3.58
CA TYR A 120 -22.32 12.16 2.47
C TYR A 120 -20.89 12.35 2.97
N GLU A 121 -20.68 13.21 3.97
CA GLU A 121 -19.36 13.42 4.55
C GLU A 121 -18.81 12.15 5.19
N SER A 122 -19.64 11.41 5.93
CA SER A 122 -19.25 10.12 6.51
C SER A 122 -18.80 9.12 5.43
N ARG A 123 -19.55 9.00 4.33
CA ARG A 123 -19.18 8.14 3.19
C ARG A 123 -17.88 8.60 2.52
N ARG A 124 -17.72 9.91 2.33
CA ARG A 124 -16.52 10.51 1.74
C ARG A 124 -15.28 10.23 2.59
N LEU A 125 -15.37 10.43 3.91
CA LEU A 125 -14.28 10.14 4.85
C LEU A 125 -13.93 8.65 4.88
N ALA A 126 -14.93 7.77 4.90
CA ALA A 126 -14.69 6.33 4.86
C ALA A 126 -13.98 5.88 3.58
N ASN A 127 -14.34 6.46 2.43
CA ASN A 127 -13.66 6.17 1.16
C ASN A 127 -12.22 6.69 1.17
N LEU A 128 -12.01 7.93 1.62
CA LEU A 128 -10.66 8.52 1.73
C LEU A 128 -9.76 7.70 2.66
N GLN A 129 -10.29 7.18 3.77
CA GLN A 129 -9.55 6.30 4.67
C GLN A 129 -9.18 4.98 4.00
N ARG A 130 -10.11 4.34 3.27
CA ARG A 130 -9.82 3.11 2.53
C ARG A 130 -8.75 3.33 1.47
N ASP A 131 -8.84 4.42 0.73
CA ASP A 131 -7.85 4.77 -0.28
C ASP A 131 -6.49 5.03 0.37
N GLY A 132 -6.44 5.76 1.49
CA GLY A 132 -5.21 5.96 2.26
C GLY A 132 -4.52 4.64 2.64
N ILE A 133 -5.30 3.66 3.13
CA ILE A 133 -4.78 2.33 3.50
C ILE A 133 -4.26 1.58 2.27
N LEU A 134 -5.00 1.62 1.15
CA LEU A 134 -4.59 0.97 -0.10
C LEU A 134 -3.29 1.56 -0.65
N TRP A 135 -3.15 2.88 -0.60
CA TRP A 135 -1.96 3.59 -1.06
C TRP A 135 -0.75 3.26 -0.20
N GLN A 136 -0.88 3.31 1.13
CA GLN A 136 0.18 2.91 2.07
C GLN A 136 0.64 1.48 1.80
N ARG A 137 -0.30 0.55 1.65
CA ARG A 137 0.01 -0.84 1.33
C ARG A 137 0.78 -0.98 0.01
N ASN A 138 0.35 -0.26 -1.03
CA ASN A 138 1.01 -0.29 -2.33
C ASN A 138 2.43 0.30 -2.27
N GLU A 139 2.61 1.38 -1.51
CA GLU A 139 3.93 2.00 -1.29
C GLU A 139 4.88 1.03 -0.58
N GLU A 140 4.40 0.33 0.46
CA GLU A 140 5.18 -0.71 1.13
C GLU A 140 5.59 -1.85 0.18
N TYR A 141 4.70 -2.28 -0.70
CA TYR A 141 5.03 -3.32 -1.70
C TYR A 141 6.09 -2.84 -2.67
N LEU A 142 5.96 -1.61 -3.19
CA LEU A 142 6.94 -1.03 -4.11
C LEU A 142 8.32 -0.91 -3.46
N LEU A 143 8.36 -0.47 -2.21
CA LEU A 143 9.60 -0.30 -1.44
C LEU A 143 10.28 -1.66 -1.19
N LYS A 144 9.51 -2.69 -0.83
CA LYS A 144 10.03 -4.06 -0.68
C LYS A 144 10.57 -4.62 -2.00
N ASP A 145 9.89 -4.38 -3.11
CA ASP A 145 10.33 -4.83 -4.42
C ASP A 145 11.56 -4.07 -4.93
N GLU A 146 11.68 -2.78 -4.62
CA GLU A 146 12.89 -2.01 -4.87
C GLU A 146 14.07 -2.56 -4.07
N GLN A 147 13.90 -2.78 -2.76
CA GLN A 147 14.94 -3.39 -1.92
C GLN A 147 15.36 -4.77 -2.45
N ARG A 148 14.38 -5.60 -2.84
CA ARG A 148 14.64 -6.91 -3.44
C ARG A 148 15.46 -6.78 -4.73
N ARG A 149 15.12 -5.82 -5.61
CA ARG A 149 15.87 -5.55 -6.84
C ARG A 149 17.29 -5.05 -6.56
N GLN A 150 17.47 -4.16 -5.60
CA GLN A 150 18.79 -3.67 -5.18
C GLN A 150 19.65 -4.82 -4.65
N TYR A 151 19.12 -5.60 -3.71
CA TYR A 151 19.78 -6.79 -3.18
C TYR A 151 20.17 -7.78 -4.28
N HIS A 152 19.26 -8.08 -5.21
CA HIS A 152 19.59 -8.92 -6.36
C HIS A 152 20.65 -8.28 -7.26
N SER A 153 20.63 -6.97 -7.51
CA SER A 153 21.66 -6.31 -8.33
C SER A 153 23.06 -6.41 -7.73
N GLU A 154 23.16 -6.34 -6.40
CA GLU A 154 24.40 -6.46 -5.67
C GLU A 154 24.88 -7.92 -5.61
N GLN A 155 24.00 -8.82 -5.16
CA GLN A 155 24.35 -10.20 -4.81
C GLN A 155 24.27 -11.18 -5.97
N PHE A 156 23.35 -11.00 -6.94
CA PHE A 156 23.28 -11.90 -8.07
C PHE A 156 24.45 -11.65 -9.03
N THR A 157 25.33 -12.65 -9.07
CA THR A 157 26.38 -12.82 -10.07
C THR A 157 25.87 -13.44 -11.37
N ARG A 158 24.59 -13.85 -11.42
CA ARG A 158 23.98 -14.48 -12.60
C ARG A 158 23.91 -13.48 -13.75
N GLY A 159 24.80 -13.63 -14.73
CA GLY A 159 24.94 -12.72 -15.88
C GLY A 159 26.17 -11.79 -15.81
N LYS A 160 26.85 -11.70 -14.65
CA LYS A 160 28.19 -11.10 -14.59
C LYS A 160 29.16 -12.08 -15.26
N ARG A 161 30.07 -11.58 -16.11
CA ARG A 161 31.13 -12.40 -16.72
C ARG A 161 31.89 -13.11 -15.60
N ASN A 162 32.22 -14.40 -15.77
CA ASN A 162 33.10 -15.10 -14.84
C ASN A 162 34.42 -14.33 -14.74
N THR A 163 34.56 -13.54 -13.67
CA THR A 163 35.84 -13.03 -13.23
C THR A 163 36.58 -14.22 -12.65
N ASN A 164 37.74 -14.54 -13.20
CA ASN A 164 38.61 -15.58 -12.63
C ASN A 164 38.68 -15.36 -11.11
N GLY A 165 38.41 -16.40 -10.32
CA GLY A 165 38.18 -16.26 -8.87
C GLY A 165 39.37 -15.74 -8.05
N LEU A 166 40.50 -15.47 -8.71
CA LEU A 166 41.71 -14.91 -8.12
C LEU A 166 41.93 -13.51 -8.71
N ALA A 167 42.11 -12.51 -7.83
CA ALA A 167 42.44 -11.14 -8.22
C ALA A 167 43.92 -10.96 -8.63
N TYR A 168 44.49 -12.01 -9.23
CA TYR A 168 45.86 -12.10 -9.72
C TYR A 168 45.86 -12.72 -11.11
N ASN A 169 46.53 -12.07 -12.06
CA ASN A 169 46.64 -12.56 -13.42
C ASN A 169 47.94 -13.37 -13.58
N PRO A 170 47.89 -14.70 -13.75
CA PRO A 170 49.09 -15.53 -13.86
C PRO A 170 49.88 -15.31 -15.16
N ILE A 171 49.29 -14.65 -16.17
CA ILE A 171 49.95 -14.37 -17.44
C ILE A 171 50.74 -13.06 -17.37
N THR A 172 50.12 -11.98 -16.88
CA THR A 172 50.79 -10.68 -16.75
C THR A 172 51.60 -10.55 -15.46
N LEU A 173 51.42 -11.49 -14.52
CA LEU A 173 51.99 -11.47 -13.17
C LEU A 173 51.57 -10.25 -12.33
N GLU A 174 50.48 -9.60 -12.72
CA GLU A 174 49.95 -8.40 -12.08
C GLU A 174 48.69 -8.68 -11.28
N TYR A 175 48.53 -7.95 -10.17
CA TYR A 175 47.27 -7.91 -9.43
C TYR A 175 46.23 -7.11 -10.21
N ALA A 176 44.96 -7.47 -10.05
CA ALA A 176 43.87 -6.71 -10.62
C ALA A 176 43.79 -5.30 -10.00
N GLN A 177 43.45 -4.29 -10.80
CA GLN A 177 43.34 -2.89 -10.37
C GLN A 177 42.04 -2.59 -9.58
N ASN A 178 41.47 -3.60 -8.94
CA ASN A 178 40.27 -3.51 -8.10
C ASN A 178 40.65 -3.63 -6.61
N GLU A 179 39.69 -3.32 -5.74
CA GLU A 179 39.89 -3.43 -4.29
C GLU A 179 40.31 -4.84 -3.86
N ALA A 180 39.75 -5.88 -4.49
CA ALA A 180 40.12 -7.27 -4.23
C ALA A 180 41.60 -7.57 -4.58
N GLY A 181 42.11 -7.02 -5.67
CA GLY A 181 43.52 -7.18 -6.08
C GLY A 181 44.46 -6.41 -5.17
N GLN A 182 44.08 -5.21 -4.73
CA GLN A 182 44.84 -4.47 -3.71
C GLN A 182 44.87 -5.19 -2.36
N ALA A 183 43.74 -5.77 -1.94
CA ALA A 183 43.67 -6.56 -0.72
C ALA A 183 44.55 -7.81 -0.78
N LEU A 184 44.54 -8.53 -1.92
CA LEU A 184 45.39 -9.68 -2.16
C LEU A 184 46.88 -9.30 -2.15
N LYS A 185 47.25 -8.22 -2.85
CA LYS A 185 48.61 -7.68 -2.85
C LYS A 185 49.11 -7.41 -1.42
N ARG A 186 48.32 -6.68 -0.62
CA ARG A 186 48.66 -6.39 0.79
C ARG A 186 48.83 -7.66 1.62
N TYR A 187 47.99 -8.67 1.39
CA TYR A 187 48.08 -9.94 2.11
C TYR A 187 49.38 -10.68 1.80
N ASP A 188 49.76 -10.73 0.53
CA ASP A 188 51.00 -11.38 0.08
C ASP A 188 52.25 -10.64 0.56
N GLU A 189 52.24 -9.29 0.53
CA GLU A 189 53.29 -8.45 1.09
C GLU A 189 53.48 -8.71 2.59
N LEU A 190 52.38 -8.78 3.36
CA LEU A 190 52.43 -9.12 4.78
C LEU A 190 52.98 -10.54 5.04
N HIS A 191 52.67 -11.51 4.19
CA HIS A 191 53.26 -12.85 4.28
C HIS A 191 54.76 -12.83 4.01
N GLN A 192 55.19 -12.07 3.01
CA GLN A 192 56.60 -11.91 2.68
C GLN A 192 57.37 -11.24 3.82
N VAL A 193 56.79 -10.20 4.44
CA VAL A 193 57.33 -9.59 5.66
C VAL A 193 57.48 -10.62 6.79
N ARG A 194 56.45 -11.44 7.05
CA ARG A 194 56.51 -12.49 8.08
C ARG A 194 57.62 -13.52 7.80
N LYS A 195 57.81 -13.90 6.54
CA LYS A 195 58.90 -14.79 6.10
C LYS A 195 60.26 -14.19 6.45
N PHE A 196 60.47 -12.91 6.18
CA PHE A 196 61.73 -12.23 6.52
C PHE A 196 61.94 -12.08 8.03
N VAL A 197 60.92 -11.72 8.80
CA VAL A 197 61.02 -11.64 10.27
C VAL A 197 61.39 -13.01 10.85
N ARG A 198 60.77 -14.09 10.35
CA ARG A 198 61.11 -15.45 10.74
C ARG A 198 62.55 -15.80 10.36
N ALA A 199 62.97 -15.46 9.15
CA ALA A 199 64.34 -15.69 8.71
C ALA A 199 65.34 -14.95 9.62
N LYS A 200 65.08 -13.69 9.99
CA LYS A 200 65.91 -12.92 10.92
C LYS A 200 66.01 -13.62 12.28
N ASN A 201 64.87 -14.05 12.83
CA ASN A 201 64.85 -14.75 14.12
C ASN A 201 65.61 -16.07 14.10
N LEU A 202 65.50 -16.83 13.01
CA LEU A 202 66.28 -18.06 12.82
C LEU A 202 67.77 -17.74 12.68
N ASP A 203 68.11 -16.70 11.91
CA ASP A 203 69.48 -16.28 11.67
C ASP A 203 70.18 -15.86 12.97
N THR A 204 69.52 -15.03 13.78
CA THR A 204 70.04 -14.58 15.09
C THR A 204 70.23 -15.72 16.10
N ARG A 205 69.39 -16.77 16.04
CA ARG A 205 69.46 -17.88 17.00
C ARG A 205 70.38 -19.02 16.57
N ALA A 206 70.47 -19.28 15.27
CA ALA A 206 71.18 -20.45 14.74
C ALA A 206 72.61 -20.13 14.29
N ASN A 207 72.94 -18.86 14.00
CA ASN A 207 74.24 -18.48 13.45
C ASN A 207 75.06 -17.65 14.44
N CYS A 208 76.38 -17.72 14.30
CA CYS A 208 77.36 -17.04 15.16
C CYS A 208 77.75 -15.62 14.69
N GLY A 209 76.99 -15.03 13.76
CA GLY A 209 77.26 -13.67 13.24
C GLY A 209 78.38 -13.57 12.19
N PHE A 210 79.17 -14.62 11.98
CA PHE A 210 80.26 -14.66 11.00
C PHE A 210 80.05 -15.77 9.97
N ASN A 211 80.63 -15.59 8.78
CA ASN A 211 80.73 -16.66 7.78
C ASN A 211 81.84 -17.64 8.18
N VAL A 212 81.49 -18.91 8.38
CA VAL A 212 82.41 -19.96 8.84
C VAL A 212 83.56 -20.21 7.86
N LEU A 213 83.37 -19.94 6.57
CA LEU A 213 84.38 -20.20 5.54
C LEU A 213 85.38 -19.05 5.36
N SER A 214 84.90 -17.79 5.45
CA SER A 214 85.73 -16.60 5.18
C SER A 214 86.12 -15.81 6.42
N GLY A 215 85.50 -16.09 7.58
CA GLY A 215 85.68 -15.32 8.81
C GLY A 215 85.11 -13.90 8.78
N GLN A 216 84.53 -13.46 7.65
CA GLN A 216 83.95 -12.13 7.52
C GLN A 216 82.60 -12.04 8.24
N GLU A 217 82.21 -10.82 8.63
CA GLU A 217 80.89 -10.56 9.20
C GLU A 217 79.79 -10.98 8.21
N ARG A 218 78.82 -11.73 8.71
CA ARG A 218 77.74 -12.24 7.89
C ARG A 218 76.73 -11.13 7.65
N GLN A 219 76.40 -10.90 6.39
CA GLN A 219 75.28 -10.03 6.04
C GLN A 219 73.97 -10.67 6.51
N GLY A 220 73.27 -9.98 7.42
CA GLY A 220 72.00 -10.43 7.96
C GLY A 220 70.86 -10.37 6.95
N VAL A 221 69.71 -10.89 7.35
CA VAL A 221 68.48 -10.91 6.53
C VAL A 221 68.04 -9.51 6.08
N ASP A 222 68.41 -8.46 6.82
CA ASP A 222 68.07 -7.06 6.54
C ASP A 222 68.53 -6.59 5.14
N TYR A 223 69.60 -7.18 4.60
CA TYR A 223 70.09 -6.86 3.26
C TYR A 223 69.24 -7.45 2.13
N ILE A 224 68.56 -8.57 2.39
CA ILE A 224 67.79 -9.33 1.39
C ILE A 224 66.35 -8.81 1.25
N VAL A 225 65.87 -8.05 2.25
CA VAL A 225 64.51 -7.50 2.24
C VAL A 225 64.37 -6.44 1.14
N PRO A 226 63.38 -6.57 0.22
CA PRO A 226 63.10 -5.57 -0.81
C PRO A 226 62.79 -4.19 -0.20
N ASP A 227 63.23 -3.11 -0.86
CA ASP A 227 63.07 -1.74 -0.37
C ASP A 227 61.63 -1.36 -0.03
N GLU A 228 60.67 -1.83 -0.84
CA GLU A 228 59.24 -1.60 -0.66
C GLU A 228 58.70 -2.17 0.67
N LEU A 229 59.27 -3.29 1.13
CA LEU A 229 58.82 -4.01 2.33
C LEU A 229 59.66 -3.68 3.57
N LYS A 230 60.77 -2.95 3.43
CA LYS A 230 61.64 -2.55 4.55
C LYS A 230 60.91 -1.84 5.70
N PRO A 231 60.01 -0.86 5.48
CA PRO A 231 59.36 -0.16 6.60
C PRO A 231 58.50 -1.12 7.45
N ASP A 232 57.65 -1.91 6.80
CA ASP A 232 56.76 -2.87 7.45
C ASP A 232 57.56 -3.97 8.17
N TYR A 233 58.63 -4.43 7.53
CA TYR A 233 59.56 -5.38 8.13
C TYR A 233 60.21 -4.83 9.41
N GLN A 234 60.76 -3.61 9.36
CA GLN A 234 61.39 -2.98 10.52
C GLN A 234 60.39 -2.77 11.65
N GLN A 235 59.16 -2.35 11.33
CA GLN A 235 58.09 -2.22 12.30
C GLN A 235 57.79 -3.56 12.97
N ARG A 236 57.62 -4.64 12.20
CA ARG A 236 57.35 -5.98 12.74
C ARG A 236 58.49 -6.53 13.60
N VAL A 237 59.74 -6.25 13.25
CA VAL A 237 60.89 -6.61 14.08
C VAL A 237 60.86 -5.86 15.41
N ARG A 238 60.59 -4.55 15.40
CA ARG A 238 60.46 -3.73 16.62
C ARG A 238 59.31 -4.24 17.50
N ASP A 239 58.16 -4.52 16.91
CA ASP A 239 56.99 -5.06 17.63
C ASP A 239 57.34 -6.38 18.32
N LEU A 240 58.04 -7.26 17.61
CA LEU A 240 58.49 -8.54 18.17
C LEU A 240 59.49 -8.36 19.31
N GLN A 241 60.45 -7.44 19.20
CA GLN A 241 61.38 -7.10 20.28
C GLN A 241 60.64 -6.54 21.51
N ASN A 242 59.70 -5.62 21.30
CA ASN A 242 58.88 -5.07 22.39
C ASN A 242 58.07 -6.16 23.10
N GLN A 243 57.47 -7.09 22.34
CA GLN A 243 56.75 -8.22 22.91
C GLN A 243 57.64 -9.15 23.75
N LEU A 244 58.88 -9.40 23.30
CA LEU A 244 59.84 -10.21 24.05
C LEU A 244 60.28 -9.50 25.34
N ASN A 245 60.56 -8.20 25.27
CA ASN A 245 60.94 -7.40 26.44
C ASN A 245 59.85 -7.39 27.52
N LEU A 246 58.58 -7.22 27.10
CA LEU A 246 57.43 -7.29 28.01
C LEU A 246 57.32 -8.66 28.69
N LYS A 247 57.52 -9.75 27.92
CA LYS A 247 57.51 -11.12 28.48
C LYS A 247 58.64 -11.35 29.48
N HIS A 248 59.85 -10.85 29.18
CA HIS A 248 60.99 -10.95 30.10
C HIS A 248 60.72 -10.19 31.41
N TYR A 249 60.16 -8.97 31.31
CA TYR A 249 59.81 -8.17 32.49
C TYR A 249 58.73 -8.85 33.36
N ALA A 250 57.67 -9.36 32.73
CA ALA A 250 56.62 -10.09 33.45
C ALA A 250 57.16 -11.34 34.16
N LEU A 251 58.07 -12.07 33.51
CA LEU A 251 58.69 -13.27 34.09
C LEU A 251 59.60 -12.92 35.28
N GLN A 252 60.35 -11.82 35.20
CA GLN A 252 61.13 -11.34 36.35
C GLN A 252 60.23 -11.03 37.56
N GLN A 253 59.10 -10.34 37.35
CA GLN A 253 58.17 -10.04 38.44
C GLN A 253 57.60 -11.30 39.11
N GLN A 254 57.37 -12.39 38.37
CA GLN A 254 56.91 -13.66 38.92
C GLN A 254 57.97 -14.41 39.73
N ILE A 255 59.26 -14.22 39.41
CA ILE A 255 60.37 -14.85 40.15
C ILE A 255 60.63 -14.14 41.48
N PHE A 256 60.33 -12.84 41.58
CA PHE A 256 60.56 -12.02 42.77
C PHE A 256 59.36 -11.95 43.73
N GLN A 257 58.26 -12.68 43.45
CA GLN A 257 57.12 -12.87 44.35
C GLN A 257 57.13 -14.29 44.93
#